data_AF-A0AAW1F1K6-F1
#
_entry.id   AF-A0AAW1F1K6-F1
#
_cell.length_a   1.000
_cell.length_b   1.000
_cell.length_c   1.000
_cell.angle_alpha   90.00
_cell.angle_beta   90.00
_cell.angle_gamma   90.00
#
_symmetry.space_group_name_H-M   'P 1'
#
loop_
_entity.id
_entity.type
_entity.pdbx_description
1 polymer ?
#
loop_
_entity_poly.entity_id
_entity_poly.type
_entity_poly.pdbx_seq_one_letter_code
_entity_poly.pdbx_strand_id
1 'polypeptide(L)'
;MAGPDLIRTLLYTVNNLLQQEKYKAALAVLKGFRNGAVYGAKIRAPHALVMTFLFRSGSLKDKLKVILKATYTHSRNLACFVFTYKGLQALQERCQGKSLQSHSFLAACVGGWLVFGDNNNINSQINMYLLSRILFALSRLAVEKGLVAQPKRDPFPLFATLVWGIVLWLFEYYPHTLQPSLQSSMNYLYRDSNVWHDITDFLVYNKPRTAA
;
A
#
# COMPACT_ATOMS: atom_id res chain seq x y z
N MET A 1 43.67 8.08 -21.82
CA MET A 1 43.26 7.45 -20.55
C MET A 1 42.53 8.44 -19.62
N ALA A 2 41.62 9.29 -20.11
CA ALA A 2 41.00 10.38 -19.31
C ALA A 2 39.59 10.04 -18.75
N GLY A 3 38.95 8.97 -19.22
CA GLY A 3 37.60 8.57 -18.79
C GLY A 3 37.48 8.12 -17.32
N PRO A 4 38.42 7.32 -16.77
CA PRO A 4 38.34 6.84 -15.39
C PRO A 4 38.47 7.96 -14.34
N ASP A 5 39.33 8.94 -14.60
CA ASP A 5 39.60 10.04 -13.66
C ASP A 5 38.47 11.08 -13.63
N LEU A 6 37.83 11.32 -14.78
CA LEU A 6 36.63 12.15 -14.84
C LEU A 6 35.48 11.54 -14.03
N ILE A 7 35.26 10.23 -14.16
CA ILE A 7 34.21 9.51 -13.40
C ILE A 7 34.50 9.56 -11.89
N ARG A 8 35.76 9.32 -11.48
CA ARG A 8 36.15 9.42 -10.06
C ARG A 8 35.94 10.82 -9.49
N THR A 9 36.29 11.85 -10.25
CA THR A 9 36.13 13.26 -9.84
C THR A 9 34.65 13.64 -9.73
N LEU A 10 33.81 13.19 -10.68
CA LEU A 10 32.36 13.35 -10.61
C LEU A 10 31.77 12.65 -9.39
N LEU A 11 32.14 11.39 -9.14
CA LEU A 11 31.67 10.63 -7.98
C LEU A 11 32.07 11.30 -6.67
N TYR A 12 33.32 11.78 -6.56
CA TYR A 12 33.79 12.50 -5.38
C TYR A 12 32.99 13.78 -5.14
N THR A 13 32.78 14.57 -6.21
CA THR A 13 32.02 15.83 -6.13
C THR A 13 30.57 15.59 -5.71
N VAL A 14 29.91 14.59 -6.30
CA VAL A 14 28.54 14.21 -5.93
C VAL A 14 28.47 13.73 -4.49
N ASN A 15 29.40 12.88 -4.06
CA ASN A 15 29.43 12.38 -2.68
C ASN A 15 29.62 13.50 -1.66
N ASN A 16 30.52 14.44 -1.93
CA ASN A 16 30.69 15.62 -1.07
C ASN A 16 29.42 16.46 -1.02
N LEU A 17 28.73 16.67 -2.14
CA LEU A 17 27.46 17.40 -2.17
C LEU A 17 26.36 16.68 -1.37
N LEU A 18 26.31 15.34 -1.44
CA LEU A 18 25.37 14.52 -0.68
C LEU A 18 25.61 14.56 0.84
N GLN A 19 26.85 14.83 1.28
CA GLN A 19 27.22 14.92 2.69
C GLN A 19 26.99 16.31 3.31
N GLN A 20 26.71 17.34 2.50
CA GLN A 20 26.49 18.69 3.03
C GLN A 20 25.16 18.79 3.81
N GLU A 21 25.23 19.21 5.07
CA GLU A 21 24.06 19.40 5.91
C GLU A 21 23.06 20.43 5.35
N LYS A 22 23.57 21.45 4.66
CA LYS A 22 22.77 22.50 4.01
C LYS A 22 21.69 21.94 3.07
N TYR A 23 21.97 20.84 2.37
CA TYR A 23 21.04 20.24 1.39
C TYR A 23 20.33 19.01 1.93
N LYS A 24 20.59 18.60 3.17
CA LYS A 24 20.10 17.36 3.76
C LYS A 24 18.58 17.23 3.69
N ALA A 25 17.83 18.29 3.98
CA ALA A 25 16.37 18.29 3.91
C ALA A 25 15.85 18.08 2.48
N ALA A 26 16.36 18.84 1.50
CA ALA A 26 15.98 18.72 0.10
C ALA A 26 16.36 17.34 -0.48
N LEU A 27 17.55 16.85 -0.17
CA LEU A 27 18.02 15.51 -0.57
C LEU A 27 17.18 14.40 0.09
N ALA A 28 16.74 14.58 1.34
CA ALA A 28 15.87 13.63 2.03
C ALA A 28 14.45 13.58 1.43
N VAL A 29 13.93 14.73 0.97
CA VAL A 29 12.67 14.82 0.21
C VAL A 29 12.81 14.08 -1.12
N LEU A 30 13.87 14.35 -1.89
CA LEU A 30 14.10 13.73 -3.20
C LEU A 30 14.32 12.21 -3.09
N LYS A 31 15.18 11.77 -2.16
CA LYS A 31 15.40 10.34 -1.88
C LYS A 31 14.11 9.68 -1.38
N GLY A 32 13.33 10.38 -0.57
CA GLY A 32 12.03 9.94 -0.08
C GLY A 32 11.03 9.71 -1.22
N PHE A 33 10.89 10.68 -2.13
CA PHE A 33 10.06 10.57 -3.33
C PHE A 33 10.46 9.36 -4.18
N ARG A 34 11.75 9.21 -4.48
CA ARG A 34 12.27 8.05 -5.22
C ARG A 34 11.96 6.73 -4.50
N ASN A 35 12.12 6.69 -3.18
CA ASN A 35 11.83 5.50 -2.40
C ASN A 35 10.34 5.15 -2.45
N GLY A 36 9.45 6.13 -2.35
CA GLY A 36 8.00 5.93 -2.50
C GLY A 36 7.65 5.35 -3.87
N ALA A 37 8.23 5.91 -4.95
CA ALA A 37 8.01 5.43 -6.31
C ALA A 37 8.49 3.98 -6.51
N VAL A 38 9.71 3.68 -6.06
CA VAL A 38 10.31 2.34 -6.22
C VAL A 38 9.60 1.30 -5.35
N TYR A 39 9.32 1.62 -4.10
CA TYR A 39 8.62 0.72 -3.20
C TYR A 39 7.20 0.43 -3.71
N GLY A 40 6.45 1.47 -4.10
CA GLY A 40 5.12 1.31 -4.67
C GLY A 40 5.12 0.42 -5.91
N ALA A 41 6.09 0.59 -6.80
CA ALA A 41 6.18 -0.19 -8.02
C ALA A 41 6.46 -1.67 -7.71
N LYS A 42 7.43 -1.93 -6.83
CA LYS A 42 7.86 -3.28 -6.46
C LYS A 42 6.75 -4.11 -5.80
N ILE A 43 5.89 -3.48 -5.00
CA ILE A 43 4.79 -4.19 -4.33
C ILE A 43 3.55 -4.26 -5.22
N ARG A 44 3.18 -3.16 -5.89
CA ARG A 44 1.92 -3.09 -6.63
C ARG A 44 1.97 -3.84 -7.96
N ALA A 45 3.09 -3.83 -8.67
CA ALA A 45 3.16 -4.47 -9.97
C ALA A 45 2.92 -5.99 -9.90
N PRO A 46 3.58 -6.76 -9.00
CA PRO A 46 3.30 -8.20 -8.86
C PRO A 46 1.86 -8.46 -8.44
N HIS A 47 1.35 -7.70 -7.47
CA HIS A 47 -0.03 -7.85 -6.99
C HIS A 47 -1.06 -7.58 -8.10
N ALA A 48 -0.91 -6.47 -8.84
CA ALA A 48 -1.82 -6.11 -9.93
C ALA A 48 -1.74 -7.13 -11.08
N LEU A 49 -0.55 -7.67 -11.34
CA LEU A 49 -0.35 -8.73 -12.33
C LEU A 49 -1.15 -9.98 -11.94
N VAL A 50 -0.92 -10.53 -10.75
CA VAL A 50 -1.63 -11.74 -10.28
C VAL A 50 -3.14 -11.54 -10.27
N MET A 51 -3.62 -10.44 -9.69
CA MET A 51 -5.05 -10.16 -9.60
C MET A 51 -5.70 -9.98 -10.97
N THR A 52 -5.01 -9.35 -11.92
CA THR A 52 -5.56 -9.12 -13.28
C THR A 52 -5.60 -10.42 -14.08
N PHE A 53 -4.59 -11.28 -13.97
CA PHE A 53 -4.60 -12.55 -14.68
C PHE A 53 -5.57 -13.56 -14.07
N LEU A 54 -5.78 -13.50 -12.74
CA LEU A 54 -6.67 -14.42 -12.03
C LEU A 54 -8.16 -14.05 -12.19
N PHE A 55 -8.51 -12.77 -12.09
CA PHE A 55 -9.92 -12.35 -11.98
C PHE A 55 -10.44 -11.52 -13.16
N ARG A 56 -9.59 -11.13 -14.12
CA ARG A 56 -10.00 -10.26 -15.23
C ARG A 56 -9.89 -10.97 -16.58
N SER A 57 -10.99 -10.91 -17.34
CA SER A 57 -11.04 -11.30 -18.76
C SER A 57 -10.68 -10.13 -19.68
N GLY A 58 -10.26 -10.43 -20.91
CA GLY A 58 -9.92 -9.43 -21.92
C GLY A 58 -8.53 -9.60 -22.54
N SER A 59 -8.20 -8.71 -23.47
CA SER A 59 -6.96 -8.79 -24.26
C SER A 59 -5.71 -8.57 -23.40
N LEU A 60 -4.57 -9.09 -23.84
CA LEU A 60 -3.28 -8.86 -23.18
C LEU A 60 -2.93 -7.36 -23.08
N LYS A 61 -3.34 -6.57 -24.08
CA LYS A 61 -3.13 -5.11 -24.09
C LYS A 61 -3.93 -4.43 -22.97
N ASP A 62 -5.18 -4.83 -22.77
CA ASP A 62 -6.03 -4.28 -21.71
C ASP A 62 -5.50 -4.68 -20.32
N LYS A 63 -5.11 -5.94 -20.15
CA LYS A 63 -4.50 -6.44 -18.91
C LYS A 63 -3.22 -5.64 -18.58
N LEU A 64 -2.34 -5.45 -19.54
CA LEU A 64 -1.10 -4.67 -19.35
C LEU A 64 -1.40 -3.21 -18.99
N LYS A 65 -2.33 -2.56 -19.69
CA LYS A 65 -2.75 -1.17 -19.40
C LYS A 65 -3.26 -1.02 -17.97
N VAL A 66 -4.04 -1.98 -17.50
CA VAL A 66 -4.58 -2.00 -16.13
C VAL A 66 -3.47 -2.17 -15.10
N ILE A 67 -2.55 -3.11 -15.31
CA ILE A 67 -1.42 -3.36 -14.41
C ILE A 67 -0.54 -2.11 -14.31
N LEU A 68 -0.19 -1.51 -15.46
CA LEU A 68 0.64 -0.30 -15.51
C LEU A 68 -0.06 0.89 -14.86
N LYS A 69 -1.35 1.11 -15.15
CA LYS A 69 -2.12 2.20 -14.52
C LYS A 69 -2.19 2.02 -13.00
N ALA A 70 -2.50 0.81 -12.53
CA ALA A 70 -2.60 0.53 -11.11
C ALA A 70 -1.25 0.70 -10.38
N THR A 71 -0.17 0.25 -11.01
CA THR A 71 1.20 0.41 -10.50
C THR A 71 1.57 1.89 -10.45
N TYR A 72 1.36 2.62 -11.55
CA TYR A 72 1.68 4.04 -11.64
C TYR A 72 0.94 4.86 -10.59
N THR A 73 -0.39 4.69 -10.46
CA THR A 73 -1.18 5.42 -9.47
C THR A 73 -0.69 5.16 -8.05
N HIS A 74 -0.45 3.89 -7.69
CA HIS A 74 0.04 3.55 -6.35
C HIS A 74 1.44 4.15 -6.07
N SER A 75 2.38 3.97 -7.00
CA SER A 75 3.74 4.50 -6.89
C SER A 75 3.77 6.02 -6.84
N ARG A 76 2.97 6.69 -7.68
CA ARG A 76 2.85 8.14 -7.69
C ARG A 76 2.31 8.65 -6.37
N ASN A 77 1.25 8.02 -5.84
CA ASN A 77 0.66 8.44 -4.58
C ASN A 77 1.67 8.29 -3.43
N LEU A 78 2.37 7.16 -3.31
CA LEU A 78 3.41 7.01 -2.28
C LEU A 78 4.55 8.03 -2.43
N ALA A 79 5.02 8.27 -3.65
CA ALA A 79 6.07 9.25 -3.91
C ALA A 79 5.63 10.67 -3.53
N CYS A 80 4.45 11.10 -3.99
CA CYS A 80 3.87 12.40 -3.70
C CYS A 80 3.57 12.59 -2.21
N PHE A 81 3.10 11.55 -1.51
CA PHE A 81 2.87 11.60 -0.07
C PHE A 81 4.18 11.86 0.68
N VAL A 82 5.23 11.08 0.40
CA VAL A 82 6.53 11.26 1.08
C VAL A 82 7.14 12.63 0.76
N PHE A 83 7.02 13.09 -0.48
CA PHE A 83 7.46 14.42 -0.89
C PHE A 83 6.73 15.52 -0.10
N THR A 84 5.40 15.45 -0.05
CA THR A 84 4.55 16.43 0.64
C THR A 84 4.81 16.40 2.14
N TYR A 85 4.81 15.23 2.76
CA TYR A 85 5.07 15.05 4.19
C TYR A 85 6.43 15.63 4.59
N LYS A 86 7.52 15.23 3.92
CA LYS A 86 8.86 15.71 4.27
C LYS A 86 9.06 17.18 3.94
N GLY A 87 8.47 17.66 2.84
CA GLY A 87 8.52 19.06 2.44
C GLY A 87 7.82 19.96 3.45
N LEU A 88 6.60 19.60 3.86
CA LEU A 88 5.84 20.33 4.88
C LEU A 88 6.52 20.26 6.24
N GLN A 89 6.99 19.09 6.66
CA GLN A 89 7.71 18.95 7.94
C GLN A 89 8.97 19.83 7.97
N ALA A 90 9.80 19.80 6.91
CA ALA A 90 11.00 20.64 6.83
C ALA A 90 10.66 22.14 6.82
N LEU A 91 9.55 22.54 6.18
CA LEU A 91 9.08 23.91 6.18
C LEU A 91 8.62 24.34 7.58
N GLN A 92 7.84 23.50 8.27
CA GLN A 92 7.35 23.77 9.63
C GLN A 92 8.50 23.89 10.63
N GLU A 93 9.49 22.99 10.56
CA GLU A 93 10.70 23.02 11.40
C GLU A 93 11.51 24.30 11.14
N ARG A 94 11.62 24.74 9.89
CA ARG A 94 12.31 25.99 9.53
C ARG A 94 11.57 27.23 10.01
N CYS A 95 10.25 27.25 9.93
CA CYS A 95 9.42 28.38 10.36
C CYS A 95 9.37 28.54 11.88
N GLN A 96 9.36 27.43 12.64
CA GLN A 96 9.25 27.47 14.10
C GLN A 96 10.59 27.33 14.83
N GLY A 97 11.67 26.96 14.12
CA GLY A 97 13.01 26.78 14.68
C GLY A 97 13.15 25.59 15.64
N LYS A 98 12.14 24.72 15.73
CA LYS A 98 12.09 23.54 16.61
C LYS A 98 11.39 22.39 15.88
N SER A 99 11.74 21.14 16.23
CA SER A 99 11.01 19.96 15.77
C SER A 99 9.95 19.57 16.80
N LEU A 100 8.68 19.57 16.40
CA LEU A 100 7.54 19.21 17.24
C LEU A 100 6.81 17.99 16.67
N GLN A 101 6.24 17.14 17.53
CA GLN A 101 5.43 15.99 17.11
C GLN A 101 4.21 16.42 16.28
N SER A 102 3.63 17.59 16.60
CA SER A 102 2.52 18.18 15.85
C SER A 102 2.89 18.51 14.40
N HIS A 103 4.16 18.78 14.10
CA HIS A 103 4.60 19.01 12.71
C HIS A 103 4.41 17.78 11.86
N SER A 104 4.93 16.64 12.34
CA SER A 104 4.78 15.35 11.67
C SER A 104 3.31 14.98 11.51
N PHE A 105 2.49 15.16 12.54
CA PHE A 105 1.07 14.84 12.48
C PHE A 105 0.33 15.69 11.45
N LEU A 106 0.47 17.03 11.51
CA LEU A 106 -0.20 17.94 10.59
C LEU A 106 0.28 17.76 9.15
N ALA A 107 1.59 17.61 8.93
CA ALA A 107 2.15 17.32 7.61
C ALA A 107 1.58 16.02 7.03
N ALA A 108 1.42 14.98 7.85
CA ALA A 108 0.83 13.71 7.45
C ALA A 108 -0.67 13.83 7.14
N CYS A 109 -1.43 14.62 7.93
CA CYS A 109 -2.83 14.89 7.66
C CYS A 109 -3.02 15.61 6.31
N VAL A 110 -2.25 16.67 6.05
CA VAL A 110 -2.31 17.42 4.79
C VAL A 110 -1.90 16.55 3.62
N GLY A 111 -0.77 15.83 3.74
CA GLY A 111 -0.32 14.89 2.71
C GLY A 111 -1.34 13.78 2.44
N GLY A 112 -1.97 13.25 3.49
CA GLY A 112 -2.99 12.21 3.40
C GLY A 112 -4.22 12.69 2.64
N TRP A 113 -4.72 13.88 2.97
CA TRP A 113 -5.85 14.50 2.28
C TRP A 113 -5.56 14.73 0.79
N LEU A 114 -4.41 15.33 0.47
CA LEU A 114 -4.05 15.71 -0.90
C LEU A 114 -3.78 14.51 -1.81
N VAL A 115 -3.30 13.40 -1.25
CA VAL A 115 -2.79 12.26 -2.05
C VAL A 115 -3.71 11.04 -2.00
N PHE A 116 -4.33 10.79 -0.85
CA PHE A 116 -5.17 9.61 -0.61
C PHE A 116 -6.65 9.96 -0.39
N GLY A 117 -7.05 11.23 -0.60
CA GLY A 117 -8.43 11.68 -0.46
C GLY A 117 -9.39 11.15 -1.54
N ASP A 118 -8.89 10.86 -2.74
CA ASP A 118 -9.72 10.33 -3.82
C ASP A 118 -10.19 8.89 -3.50
N ASN A 119 -11.49 8.66 -3.54
CA ASN A 119 -12.09 7.34 -3.32
C ASN A 119 -11.98 6.48 -4.60
N ASN A 120 -10.81 5.87 -4.80
CA ASN A 120 -10.57 4.89 -5.85
C ASN A 120 -10.06 3.56 -5.24
N ASN A 121 -10.20 2.46 -5.97
CA ASN A 121 -9.85 1.11 -5.48
C ASN A 121 -8.41 0.99 -4.93
N ILE A 122 -7.46 1.80 -5.40
CA ILE A 122 -6.07 1.77 -4.92
C ILE A 122 -5.96 2.51 -3.59
N ASN A 123 -6.49 3.72 -3.51
CA ASN A 123 -6.50 4.51 -2.27
C ASN A 123 -7.30 3.82 -1.18
N SER A 124 -8.47 3.28 -1.50
CA SER A 124 -9.31 2.54 -0.55
C SER A 124 -8.58 1.31 0.01
N GLN A 125 -7.85 0.56 -0.82
CA GLN A 125 -7.01 -0.55 -0.36
C GLN A 125 -5.89 -0.08 0.59
N ILE A 126 -5.20 1.01 0.27
CA ILE A 126 -4.14 1.56 1.13
C ILE A 126 -4.71 2.04 2.46
N ASN A 127 -5.79 2.83 2.42
CA ASN A 127 -6.39 3.43 3.61
C ASN A 127 -6.97 2.36 4.56
N MET A 128 -7.65 1.34 4.04
CA MET A 128 -8.16 0.24 4.88
C MET A 128 -7.04 -0.62 5.46
N TYR A 129 -6.00 -0.89 4.68
CA TYR A 129 -4.82 -1.61 5.17
C TYR A 129 -4.09 -0.83 6.26
N LEU A 130 -3.96 0.50 6.10
CA LEU A 130 -3.33 1.35 7.09
C LEU A 130 -4.22 1.48 8.34
N LEU A 131 -5.53 1.63 8.17
CA LEU A 131 -6.50 1.70 9.26
C LEU A 131 -6.39 0.50 10.20
N SER A 132 -6.39 -0.73 9.66
CA SER A 132 -6.28 -1.93 10.50
C SER A 132 -4.97 -1.96 11.30
N ARG A 133 -3.86 -1.52 10.70
CA ARG A 133 -2.56 -1.41 11.39
C ARG A 133 -2.52 -0.30 12.42
N ILE A 134 -3.16 0.83 12.15
CA ILE A 134 -3.28 1.94 13.10
C ILE A 134 -4.09 1.47 14.31
N LEU A 135 -5.24 0.84 14.10
CA LEU A 135 -6.07 0.32 15.20
C LEU A 135 -5.27 -0.68 16.05
N PHE A 136 -4.53 -1.60 15.42
CA PHE A 136 -3.67 -2.54 16.13
C PHE A 136 -2.56 -1.83 16.94
N ALA A 137 -1.89 -0.84 16.34
CA ALA A 137 -0.86 -0.06 17.01
C ALA A 137 -1.41 0.77 18.18
N LEU A 138 -2.58 1.40 18.00
CA LEU A 138 -3.27 2.15 19.05
C LEU A 138 -3.70 1.24 20.21
N SER A 139 -4.20 0.04 19.94
CA SER A 139 -4.51 -0.94 20.97
C SER A 139 -3.28 -1.33 21.79
N ARG A 140 -2.13 -1.56 21.12
CA ARG A 140 -0.86 -1.85 21.81
C ARG A 140 -0.37 -0.65 22.64
N LEU A 141 -0.48 0.56 22.09
CA LEU A 141 -0.11 1.78 22.79
C LEU A 141 -1.00 2.02 24.02
N ALA A 142 -2.31 1.73 23.93
CA ALA A 142 -3.23 1.85 25.05
C ALA A 142 -2.87 0.88 26.19
N VAL A 143 -2.44 -0.34 25.85
CA VAL A 143 -1.90 -1.30 26.82
C VAL A 143 -0.59 -0.81 27.44
N GLU A 144 0.33 -0.28 26.63
CA GLU A 144 1.61 0.27 27.09
C GLU A 144 1.42 1.47 28.05
N LYS A 145 0.44 2.33 27.77
CA LYS A 145 0.09 3.47 28.61
C LYS A 145 -0.77 3.11 29.83
N GLY A 146 -1.09 1.83 30.02
CA GLY A 146 -1.92 1.37 31.14
C GLY A 146 -3.39 1.79 31.06
N LEU A 147 -3.87 2.28 29.90
CA LEU A 147 -5.28 2.60 29.67
C LEU A 147 -6.13 1.33 29.56
N VAL A 148 -5.52 0.24 29.08
CA VAL A 148 -6.14 -1.09 28.96
C VAL A 148 -5.26 -2.09 29.69
N ALA A 149 -5.87 -2.96 30.49
CA ALA A 149 -5.14 -4.01 31.20
C ALA A 149 -4.44 -4.95 30.22
N GLN A 150 -3.21 -5.35 30.54
CA GLN A 150 -2.51 -6.36 29.75
C GLN A 150 -3.32 -7.67 29.76
N PRO A 151 -3.64 -8.23 28.58
CA PRO A 151 -4.32 -9.52 28.50
C PRO A 151 -3.48 -10.62 29.16
N LYS A 152 -4.08 -11.42 30.03
CA LYS A 152 -3.42 -12.58 30.66
C LYS A 152 -3.09 -13.71 29.68
N ARG A 153 -3.79 -13.74 28.55
CA ARG A 153 -3.62 -14.71 27.45
C ARG A 153 -3.56 -13.95 26.13
N ASP A 154 -2.93 -14.54 25.13
CA ASP A 154 -2.89 -13.96 23.79
C ASP A 154 -4.32 -13.74 23.26
N PRO A 155 -4.73 -12.49 22.95
CA PRO A 155 -6.06 -12.21 22.42
C PRO A 155 -6.21 -12.58 20.93
N PHE A 156 -5.11 -12.92 20.24
CA PHE A 156 -5.12 -13.17 18.80
C PHE A 156 -6.08 -14.28 18.34
N PRO A 157 -6.24 -15.42 19.04
CA PRO A 157 -7.20 -16.45 18.65
C PRO A 157 -8.64 -15.92 18.63
N LEU A 158 -9.06 -15.18 19.66
CA LEU A 158 -10.40 -14.59 19.72
C LEU A 158 -10.60 -13.57 18.59
N PHE A 159 -9.59 -12.72 18.36
CA PHE A 159 -9.60 -11.78 17.24
C PHE A 159 -9.78 -12.50 15.90
N ALA A 160 -9.01 -13.56 15.65
CA ALA A 160 -9.10 -14.34 14.42
C ALA A 160 -10.47 -14.98 14.25
N THR A 161 -11.03 -15.60 15.29
CA THR A 161 -12.37 -16.20 15.27
C THR A 161 -13.44 -15.17 14.90
N LEU A 162 -13.42 -14.00 15.52
CA LEU A 162 -14.41 -12.95 15.26
C LEU A 162 -14.26 -12.36 13.85
N VAL A 163 -13.03 -12.07 13.41
CA VAL A 163 -12.78 -11.52 12.06
C VAL A 163 -13.25 -12.48 10.98
N TRP A 164 -12.90 -13.77 11.10
CA TRP A 164 -13.30 -14.78 10.12
C TRP A 164 -14.81 -15.07 10.15
N GLY A 165 -15.41 -15.14 11.34
CA GLY A 165 -16.85 -15.32 11.47
C GLY A 165 -17.65 -14.17 10.83
N ILE A 166 -17.23 -12.92 11.11
CA ILE A 166 -17.90 -11.74 10.58
C ILE A 166 -17.74 -11.62 9.06
N VAL A 167 -16.53 -11.83 8.52
CA VAL A 167 -16.31 -11.66 7.08
C VAL A 167 -17.08 -12.68 6.24
N LEU A 168 -17.17 -13.94 6.71
CA LEU A 168 -17.96 -14.97 6.03
C LEU A 168 -19.46 -14.68 6.15
N TRP A 169 -19.94 -14.27 7.33
CA TRP A 169 -21.33 -13.86 7.48
C TRP A 169 -21.70 -12.69 6.56
N LEU A 170 -20.83 -11.67 6.46
CA LEU A 170 -21.03 -10.56 5.53
C LEU A 170 -21.01 -11.02 4.07
N PHE A 171 -20.14 -11.96 3.72
CA PHE A 171 -20.08 -12.50 2.35
C PHE A 171 -21.34 -13.26 1.96
N GLU A 172 -21.91 -14.07 2.87
CA GLU A 172 -23.12 -14.85 2.58
C GLU A 172 -24.38 -13.99 2.51
N TYR A 173 -24.56 -13.08 3.48
CA TYR A 173 -25.83 -12.34 3.63
C TYR A 173 -25.79 -10.90 3.09
N TYR A 174 -24.61 -10.26 3.03
CA TYR A 174 -24.47 -8.86 2.64
C TYR A 174 -23.26 -8.60 1.70
N PRO A 175 -23.06 -9.39 0.62
CA PRO A 175 -21.82 -9.36 -0.18
C PRO A 175 -21.49 -8.00 -0.77
N HIS A 176 -22.52 -7.19 -1.07
CA HIS A 176 -22.37 -5.85 -1.64
C HIS A 176 -21.66 -4.85 -0.72
N THR A 177 -21.59 -5.13 0.58
CA THR A 177 -20.90 -4.27 1.56
C THR A 177 -19.40 -4.50 1.59
N LEU A 178 -18.93 -5.66 1.09
CA LEU A 178 -17.51 -6.01 1.04
C LEU A 178 -16.80 -5.31 -0.11
N GLN A 179 -15.48 -5.16 0.00
CA GLN A 179 -14.68 -4.60 -1.08
C GLN A 179 -14.71 -5.52 -2.33
N PRO A 180 -14.82 -4.97 -3.55
CA PRO A 180 -14.92 -5.78 -4.77
C PRO A 180 -13.79 -6.80 -4.93
N SER A 181 -12.55 -6.43 -4.56
CA SER A 181 -11.41 -7.36 -4.62
C SER A 181 -11.55 -8.55 -3.67
N LEU A 182 -12.10 -8.33 -2.47
CA LEU A 182 -12.35 -9.40 -1.51
C LEU A 182 -13.51 -10.28 -2.00
N GLN A 183 -14.58 -9.68 -2.53
CA GLN A 183 -15.69 -10.43 -3.13
C GLN A 183 -15.21 -11.35 -4.25
N SER A 184 -14.35 -10.88 -5.16
CA SER A 184 -13.79 -11.73 -6.23
C SER A 184 -13.03 -12.94 -5.67
N SER A 185 -12.19 -12.73 -4.65
CA SER A 185 -11.47 -13.83 -4.01
C SER A 185 -12.41 -14.81 -3.29
N MET A 186 -13.41 -14.31 -2.56
CA MET A 186 -14.34 -15.17 -1.84
C MET A 186 -15.28 -15.93 -2.80
N ASN A 187 -15.74 -15.32 -3.88
CA ASN A 187 -16.50 -16.01 -4.92
C ASN A 187 -15.69 -17.16 -5.52
N TYR A 188 -14.43 -16.91 -5.88
CA TYR A 188 -13.53 -17.93 -6.40
C TYR A 188 -13.33 -19.09 -5.41
N LEU A 189 -13.15 -18.78 -4.12
CA LEU A 189 -12.87 -19.80 -3.10
C LEU A 189 -14.11 -20.59 -2.67
N TYR A 190 -15.26 -19.95 -2.53
CA TYR A 190 -16.43 -20.53 -1.84
C TYR A 190 -17.65 -20.78 -2.72
N ARG A 191 -17.82 -20.02 -3.82
CA ARG A 191 -18.98 -20.20 -4.71
C ARG A 191 -18.62 -20.97 -5.96
N ASP A 192 -17.55 -20.57 -6.63
CA ASP A 192 -17.08 -21.25 -7.85
C ASP A 192 -16.66 -22.70 -7.54
N SER A 193 -16.18 -22.97 -6.32
CA SER A 193 -15.86 -24.33 -5.84
C SER A 193 -17.06 -25.27 -5.67
N ASN A 194 -18.31 -24.76 -5.73
CA ASN A 194 -19.52 -25.59 -5.62
C ASN A 194 -20.03 -26.09 -6.98
N VAL A 195 -19.38 -25.75 -8.09
CA VAL A 195 -19.84 -26.09 -9.45
C VAL A 195 -18.68 -26.68 -10.26
N TRP A 196 -18.87 -27.86 -10.83
CA TRP A 196 -17.93 -28.51 -11.74
C TRP A 196 -18.69 -29.31 -12.80
N HIS A 197 -18.10 -29.44 -13.99
CA HIS A 197 -18.70 -30.13 -15.14
C HIS A 197 -17.79 -31.24 -15.68
N ASP A 198 -16.46 -31.09 -15.59
CA ASP A 198 -15.50 -32.08 -16.09
C ASP A 198 -14.14 -32.05 -15.33
N ILE A 199 -13.22 -32.96 -15.66
CA ILE A 199 -11.89 -33.01 -14.99
C ILE A 199 -11.07 -31.75 -15.27
N THR A 200 -11.30 -31.11 -16.42
CA THR A 200 -10.58 -29.92 -16.85
C THR A 200 -11.00 -28.72 -16.02
N ASP A 201 -12.30 -28.55 -15.73
CA ASP A 201 -12.77 -27.49 -14.84
C ASP A 201 -12.57 -27.79 -13.35
N PHE A 202 -12.56 -29.07 -12.98
CA PHE A 202 -12.29 -29.49 -11.60
C PHE A 202 -10.81 -29.32 -11.19
N LEU A 203 -9.84 -29.59 -12.08
CA LEU A 203 -8.40 -29.58 -11.73
C LEU A 203 -7.58 -28.47 -12.39
N VAL A 204 -7.96 -28.00 -13.59
CA VAL A 204 -7.09 -27.16 -14.43
C VAL A 204 -7.60 -25.73 -14.54
N TYR A 205 -8.91 -25.53 -14.72
CA TYR A 205 -9.52 -24.21 -14.92
C TYR A 205 -10.75 -24.00 -14.05
N ASN A 206 -10.80 -22.94 -13.26
CA ASN A 206 -11.95 -22.66 -12.41
C ASN A 206 -13.30 -22.43 -13.15
N LYS A 207 -13.30 -22.19 -14.47
CA LYS A 207 -14.53 -22.03 -15.28
C LYS A 207 -14.40 -22.68 -16.65
N PRO A 208 -15.49 -23.21 -17.24
CA PRO A 208 -15.47 -23.76 -18.59
C PRO A 208 -15.09 -22.70 -19.63
N ARG A 209 -14.27 -23.10 -20.61
CA ARG A 209 -13.68 -22.21 -21.64
C ARG A 209 -14.70 -21.45 -22.49
N THR A 210 -15.95 -21.91 -22.54
CA THR A 210 -17.05 -21.32 -23.32
C THR A 210 -17.76 -20.15 -22.63
N ALA A 211 -17.40 -19.80 -21.39
CA ALA A 211 -18.01 -18.70 -20.64
C ALA A 211 -17.16 -17.42 -20.56
N ALA A 212 -16.17 -17.25 -21.45
CA ALA A 212 -15.21 -16.13 -21.45
C ALA A 212 -15.48 -15.07 -22.53
#